data_AF-Q22ST8-F1
#
_entry.id   AF-Q22ST8-F1
#
_cell.length_a   1.000
_cell.length_b   1.000
_cell.length_c   1.000
_cell.angle_alpha   90.00
_cell.angle_beta   90.00
_cell.angle_gamma   90.00
#
_symmetry.space_group_name_H-M   'P 1'
#
loop_
_entity.id
_entity.type
_entity.pdbx_description
1 polymer ?
#
loop_
_entity_poly.entity_id
_entity_poly.type
_entity_poly.pdbx_seq_one_letter_code
_entity_poly.pdbx_strand_id
1 'polypeptide(L)'
;MKVCRLFDKSAADTIAKVCLAYIFCFVTYCFYLYSQSGLLQKVSQSHPILTTILIFYACIVLNWAAMKKKHIGLGVLAIISNAFCIFIIGKAKQFVIHYFDLSKGCERLANANPIFQLLIDQNYDKYFNETSKVLCSKECPCKWNNKTDVYYDFKHKFIINKYDGAKSAQECPDYLSDTDKNQQKLSYLYDMINLELYGCSGYCKKQDIYSVTDINHGKPQRNCFDIHRQLQMETYKLLFFGIKSIPITLIILIPSICSLFYKQKSQETQNIKEQQDMKKGINANKSLICS
;
A
#
# COMPACT_ATOMS: atom_id res chain seq x y z
N MET A 1 29.04 -19.14 -12.87
CA MET A 1 29.17 -17.66 -12.75
C MET A 1 29.77 -17.01 -14.01
N LYS A 2 29.13 -17.14 -15.19
CA LYS A 2 29.55 -16.45 -16.44
C LYS A 2 28.68 -15.22 -16.79
N VAL A 3 27.62 -14.96 -16.02
CA VAL A 3 26.58 -13.95 -16.34
C VAL A 3 27.05 -12.49 -16.17
N CYS A 4 28.15 -12.24 -15.44
CA CYS A 4 28.57 -10.88 -15.09
C CYS A 4 29.51 -10.18 -16.10
N ARG A 5 29.79 -10.74 -17.28
CA ARG A 5 30.79 -10.19 -18.23
C ARG A 5 30.26 -9.17 -19.24
N LEU A 6 28.96 -8.86 -19.26
CA LEU A 6 28.33 -8.17 -20.39
C LEU A 6 28.12 -6.65 -20.26
N PHE A 7 28.44 -6.01 -19.13
CA PHE A 7 28.14 -4.57 -18.95
C PHE A 7 29.38 -3.68 -18.92
N ASP A 8 29.37 -2.63 -19.76
CA ASP A 8 30.33 -1.52 -19.67
C ASP A 8 30.23 -0.83 -18.30
N LYS A 9 31.37 -0.43 -17.71
CA LYS A 9 31.46 0.14 -16.36
C LYS A 9 30.69 1.45 -16.26
N SER A 10 30.75 2.27 -17.31
CA SER A 10 30.01 3.54 -17.41
C SER A 10 28.49 3.31 -17.44
N ALA A 11 28.05 2.33 -18.22
CA ALA A 11 26.64 1.96 -18.31
C ALA A 11 26.10 1.37 -16.99
N ALA A 12 26.85 0.46 -16.35
CA ALA A 12 26.45 -0.16 -15.08
C ALA A 12 26.29 0.85 -13.94
N ASP A 13 27.20 1.82 -13.83
CA ASP A 13 27.13 2.90 -12.83
C ASP A 13 25.94 3.83 -13.09
N THR A 14 25.70 4.19 -14.36
CA THR A 14 24.55 5.02 -14.75
C THR A 14 23.22 4.31 -14.43
N ILE A 15 23.09 3.03 -14.80
CA ILE A 15 21.90 2.22 -14.51
C ILE A 15 21.67 2.14 -12.99
N ALA A 16 22.70 1.85 -12.20
CA ALA A 16 22.58 1.73 -10.76
C ALA A 16 22.10 3.05 -10.10
N LYS A 17 22.63 4.19 -10.55
CA LYS A 17 22.20 5.52 -10.07
C LYS A 17 20.75 5.82 -10.42
N VAL A 18 20.32 5.55 -11.66
CA VAL A 18 18.93 5.74 -12.09
C VAL A 18 17.98 4.85 -11.29
N CYS A 19 18.32 3.59 -11.07
CA CYS A 19 17.53 2.68 -10.24
C CYS A 19 17.41 3.16 -8.80
N LEU A 20 18.50 3.64 -8.18
CA LEU A 20 18.45 4.16 -6.81
C LEU A 20 17.64 5.45 -6.72
N ALA A 21 17.77 6.36 -7.68
CA ALA A 21 16.96 7.57 -7.76
C ALA A 21 15.47 7.24 -7.88
N TYR A 22 15.11 6.27 -8.72
CA TYR A 22 13.73 5.80 -8.85
C TYR A 22 13.17 5.27 -7.52
N ILE A 23 13.91 4.38 -6.84
CA ILE A 23 13.48 3.81 -5.55
C ILE A 23 13.34 4.92 -4.50
N PHE A 24 14.28 5.87 -4.46
CA PHE A 24 14.22 7.01 -3.53
C PHE A 24 12.97 7.89 -3.77
N CYS A 25 12.71 8.26 -5.02
CA CYS A 25 11.51 9.03 -5.37
C CYS A 25 10.23 8.27 -5.02
N PHE A 26 10.18 6.95 -5.27
CA PHE A 26 9.04 6.13 -4.92
C PHE A 26 8.80 6.05 -3.42
N VAL A 27 9.87 5.81 -2.62
CA VAL A 27 9.78 5.77 -1.15
C VAL A 27 9.31 7.12 -0.60
N THR A 28 9.81 8.22 -1.15
CA THR A 28 9.40 9.57 -0.77
C THR A 28 7.93 9.84 -1.13
N TYR A 29 7.48 9.38 -2.30
CA TYR A 29 6.08 9.45 -2.71
C TYR A 29 5.16 8.61 -1.80
N CYS A 30 5.58 7.41 -1.40
CA CYS A 30 4.87 6.61 -0.40
C CYS A 30 4.77 7.34 0.94
N PHE A 31 5.83 8.03 1.38
CA PHE A 31 5.82 8.81 2.60
C PHE A 31 4.86 10.00 2.50
N TYR A 32 4.81 10.68 1.35
CA TYR A 32 3.86 11.76 1.08
C TYR A 32 2.39 11.27 1.09
N LEU A 33 2.09 10.15 0.42
CA LEU A 33 0.75 9.56 0.48
C LEU A 33 0.39 9.11 1.90
N TYR A 34 1.36 8.57 2.64
CA TYR A 34 1.18 8.18 4.03
C TYR A 34 0.86 9.38 4.93
N SER A 35 1.49 10.54 4.72
CA SER A 35 1.20 11.74 5.51
C SER A 35 -0.14 12.39 5.15
N GLN A 36 -0.59 12.29 3.89
CA GLN A 36 -1.84 12.90 3.42
C GLN A 36 -3.10 12.09 3.75
N SER A 37 -3.01 10.75 3.83
CA SER A 37 -4.20 9.88 3.83
C SER A 37 -5.00 9.85 5.14
N GLY A 38 -4.66 10.66 6.16
CA GLY A 38 -5.31 10.59 7.50
C GLY A 38 -5.12 9.25 8.22
N LEU A 39 -4.57 8.24 7.52
CA LEU A 39 -4.14 6.95 8.02
C LEU A 39 -3.25 7.09 9.24
N LEU A 40 -2.49 8.18 9.39
CA LEU A 40 -1.68 8.46 10.59
C LEU A 40 -2.45 8.33 11.91
N GLN A 41 -3.75 8.67 11.98
CA GLN A 41 -4.50 8.48 13.23
C GLN A 41 -4.91 7.01 13.47
N LYS A 42 -5.29 6.26 12.42
CA LYS A 42 -5.73 4.85 12.56
C LYS A 42 -4.58 3.82 12.46
N VAL A 43 -3.48 4.19 11.81
CA VAL A 43 -2.30 3.36 11.48
C VAL A 43 -1.06 3.80 12.26
N SER A 44 -1.07 4.88 13.05
CA SER A 44 0.02 5.12 14.03
C SER A 44 0.15 4.00 15.07
N GLN A 45 -0.88 3.16 15.25
CA GLN A 45 -0.79 1.93 16.02
C GLN A 45 -0.15 0.75 15.25
N SER A 46 -0.05 0.84 13.91
CA SER A 46 0.61 -0.16 13.09
C SER A 46 2.00 0.32 12.63
N HIS A 47 2.99 -0.06 13.44
CA HIS A 47 4.42 -0.01 13.15
C HIS A 47 4.89 -0.58 11.78
N PRO A 48 4.27 -1.61 11.14
CA PRO A 48 4.94 -2.32 10.05
C PRO A 48 5.12 -1.51 8.75
N ILE A 49 4.25 -0.56 8.41
CA ILE A 49 4.41 0.23 7.18
C ILE A 49 5.60 1.18 7.31
N LEU A 50 5.68 1.92 8.42
CA LEU A 50 6.79 2.81 8.70
C LEU A 50 8.11 2.02 8.82
N THR A 51 8.10 0.89 9.53
CA THR A 51 9.27 -0.01 9.61
C THR A 51 9.69 -0.50 8.22
N THR A 52 8.75 -0.85 7.34
CA THR A 52 9.06 -1.27 5.97
C THR A 52 9.70 -0.13 5.18
N ILE A 53 9.15 1.09 5.26
CA ILE A 53 9.72 2.29 4.61
C ILE A 53 11.15 2.55 5.11
N LEU A 54 11.39 2.46 6.42
CA LEU A 54 12.72 2.63 7.02
C LEU A 54 13.71 1.56 6.55
N ILE A 55 13.28 0.30 6.45
CA ILE A 55 14.10 -0.80 5.89
C ILE A 55 14.48 -0.49 4.44
N PHE A 56 13.54 0.02 3.63
CA PHE A 56 13.86 0.43 2.25
C PHE A 56 14.86 1.57 2.21
N TYR A 57 14.72 2.57 3.08
CA TYR A 57 15.67 3.68 3.15
C TYR A 57 17.07 3.21 3.54
N ALA A 58 17.17 2.29 4.51
CA ALA A 58 18.42 1.64 4.87
C ALA A 58 19.01 0.81 3.70
N CYS A 59 18.18 0.04 2.97
CA CYS A 59 18.56 -0.67 1.73
C CYS A 59 19.20 0.35 0.74
N ILE A 60 18.58 1.51 0.49
CA ILE A 60 19.11 2.54 -0.45
C ILE A 60 20.45 3.11 0.02
N VAL A 61 20.56 3.51 1.29
CA VAL A 61 21.78 4.09 1.86
C VAL A 61 22.94 3.09 1.80
N LEU A 62 22.69 1.81 2.11
CA LEU A 62 23.68 0.74 2.00
C LEU A 62 24.14 0.52 0.56
N ASN A 63 23.20 0.49 -0.40
CA ASN A 63 23.55 0.38 -1.82
C ASN A 63 24.38 1.57 -2.31
N TRP A 64 24.02 2.80 -1.91
CA TRP A 64 24.79 3.99 -2.26
C TRP A 64 26.19 3.97 -1.62
N ALA A 65 26.28 3.62 -0.34
CA ALA A 65 27.56 3.48 0.36
C ALA A 65 28.46 2.42 -0.29
N ALA A 66 27.88 1.29 -0.73
CA ALA A 66 28.58 0.25 -1.46
C ALA A 66 29.14 0.77 -2.80
N MET A 67 28.38 1.59 -3.54
CA MET A 67 28.87 2.22 -4.77
C MET A 67 30.01 3.22 -4.51
N LYS A 68 29.94 3.99 -3.42
CA LYS A 68 30.92 5.05 -3.13
C LYS A 68 32.22 4.53 -2.51
N LYS A 69 32.14 3.61 -1.53
CA LYS A 69 33.29 3.21 -0.70
C LYS A 69 34.08 2.01 -1.23
N LYS A 70 33.73 1.42 -2.38
CA LYS A 70 34.55 0.40 -3.07
C LYS A 70 35.00 -0.82 -2.21
N HIS A 71 34.34 -1.08 -1.07
CA HIS A 71 34.64 -2.22 -0.20
C HIS A 71 33.77 -3.42 -0.55
N ILE A 72 34.40 -4.59 -0.78
CA ILE A 72 33.72 -5.83 -1.16
C ILE A 72 32.68 -6.26 -0.11
N GLY A 73 32.98 -6.08 1.19
CA GLY A 73 32.06 -6.42 2.28
C GLY A 73 30.73 -5.63 2.23
N LEU A 74 30.78 -4.34 1.88
CA LEU A 74 29.58 -3.52 1.69
C LEU A 74 28.77 -3.96 0.46
N GLY A 75 29.45 -4.45 -0.59
CA GLY A 75 28.79 -5.01 -1.78
C GLY A 75 28.01 -6.28 -1.50
N VAL A 76 28.59 -7.22 -0.74
CA VAL A 76 27.90 -8.44 -0.32
C VAL A 76 26.70 -8.12 0.56
N LEU A 77 26.87 -7.21 1.53
CA LEU A 77 25.78 -6.74 2.40
C LEU A 77 24.63 -6.11 1.59
N ALA A 78 24.94 -5.30 0.58
CA ALA A 78 23.94 -4.69 -0.30
C ALA A 78 23.13 -5.74 -1.10
N ILE A 79 23.79 -6.81 -1.60
CA ILE A 79 23.11 -7.90 -2.30
C ILE A 79 22.16 -8.65 -1.37
N ILE A 80 22.62 -9.02 -0.17
CA ILE A 80 21.80 -9.70 0.84
C ILE A 80 20.60 -8.83 1.24
N SER A 81 20.84 -7.54 1.46
CA SER A 81 19.81 -6.56 1.78
C SER A 81 18.76 -6.46 0.67
N ASN A 82 19.16 -6.41 -0.60
CA ASN A 82 18.23 -6.36 -1.73
C ASN A 82 17.41 -7.65 -1.86
N ALA A 83 18.01 -8.81 -1.66
CA ALA A 83 17.30 -10.09 -1.67
C ALA A 83 16.23 -10.17 -0.56
N PHE A 84 16.56 -9.69 0.64
CA PHE A 84 15.62 -9.59 1.75
C PHE A 84 14.50 -8.56 1.45
N CYS A 85 14.86 -7.40 0.89
CA CYS A 85 13.92 -6.38 0.41
C CYS A 85 12.92 -7.00 -0.63
N ILE A 86 13.37 -7.85 -1.56
CA ILE A 86 12.49 -8.58 -2.52
C ILE A 86 11.52 -9.54 -1.80
N PHE A 87 12.01 -10.31 -0.81
CA PHE A 87 11.17 -11.25 -0.05
C PHE A 87 10.03 -10.53 0.69
N ILE A 88 10.33 -9.41 1.36
CA ILE A 88 9.34 -8.58 2.05
C ILE A 88 8.28 -8.08 1.06
N ILE A 89 8.69 -7.57 -0.11
CA ILE A 89 7.74 -7.10 -1.14
C ILE A 89 6.83 -8.24 -1.60
N GLY A 90 7.37 -9.45 -1.77
CA GLY A 90 6.59 -10.63 -2.13
C GLY A 90 5.47 -10.91 -1.12
N LYS A 91 5.80 -10.86 0.18
CA LYS A 91 4.82 -11.02 1.27
C LYS A 91 3.80 -9.89 1.30
N ALA A 92 4.25 -8.63 1.17
CA ALA A 92 3.37 -7.47 1.11
C ALA A 92 2.40 -7.56 -0.08
N LYS A 93 2.89 -7.92 -1.27
CA LYS A 93 2.06 -8.12 -2.46
C LYS A 93 0.99 -9.20 -2.23
N GLN A 94 1.36 -10.33 -1.64
CA GLN A 94 0.42 -11.40 -1.33
C GLN A 94 -0.66 -10.94 -0.34
N PHE A 95 -0.27 -10.20 0.70
CA PHE A 95 -1.18 -9.60 1.67
C PHE A 95 -2.18 -8.66 0.99
N VAL A 96 -1.67 -7.73 0.17
CA VAL A 96 -2.49 -6.73 -0.50
C VAL A 96 -3.45 -7.38 -1.50
N ILE A 97 -3.00 -8.37 -2.30
CA ILE A 97 -3.90 -9.12 -3.20
C ILE A 97 -5.03 -9.77 -2.42
N HIS A 98 -4.72 -10.38 -1.27
CA HIS A 98 -5.73 -11.03 -0.44
C HIS A 98 -6.69 -10.02 0.19
N TYR A 99 -6.18 -8.89 0.67
CA TYR A 99 -7.00 -7.82 1.27
C TYR A 99 -7.90 -7.13 0.26
N PHE A 100 -7.52 -7.00 -1.01
CA PHE A 100 -8.32 -6.33 -2.05
C PHE A 100 -9.09 -7.31 -2.97
N ASP A 101 -9.06 -8.61 -2.66
CA ASP A 101 -9.88 -9.61 -3.34
C ASP A 101 -11.38 -9.43 -3.04
N LEU A 102 -12.09 -8.74 -3.94
CA LEU A 102 -13.52 -8.43 -3.80
C LEU A 102 -14.42 -9.69 -3.80
N SER A 103 -13.90 -10.87 -4.16
CA SER A 103 -14.65 -12.13 -4.01
C SER A 103 -14.80 -12.56 -2.55
N LYS A 104 -14.00 -11.96 -1.65
CA LYS A 104 -14.04 -12.17 -0.20
C LYS A 104 -14.76 -11.01 0.46
N GLY A 105 -15.96 -11.30 0.97
CA GLY A 105 -16.68 -10.37 1.84
C GLY A 105 -15.99 -10.19 3.19
N CYS A 106 -16.46 -9.19 3.95
CA CYS A 106 -15.85 -8.76 5.21
C CYS A 106 -15.59 -9.91 6.22
N GLU A 107 -16.60 -10.75 6.55
CA GLU A 107 -16.42 -11.83 7.53
C GLU A 107 -15.39 -12.88 7.10
N ARG A 108 -15.36 -13.24 5.81
CA ARG A 108 -14.36 -14.17 5.28
C ARG A 108 -12.95 -13.60 5.38
N LEU A 109 -12.80 -12.30 5.15
CA LEU A 109 -11.52 -11.62 5.26
C LEU A 109 -11.06 -11.53 6.73
N ALA A 110 -11.95 -11.13 7.63
CA ALA A 110 -11.72 -11.06 9.07
C ALA A 110 -11.28 -12.41 9.67
N ASN A 111 -11.84 -13.51 9.18
CA ASN A 111 -11.51 -14.87 9.64
C ASN A 111 -10.25 -15.46 8.96
N ALA A 112 -9.84 -14.94 7.80
CA ALA A 112 -8.68 -15.45 7.07
C ALA A 112 -7.34 -15.05 7.72
N ASN A 113 -7.28 -13.87 8.34
CA ASN A 113 -6.09 -13.42 9.08
C ASN A 113 -6.48 -12.38 10.14
N PRO A 114 -6.02 -12.52 11.40
CA PRO A 114 -6.32 -11.56 12.46
C PRO A 114 -5.86 -10.13 12.14
N ILE A 115 -4.82 -9.96 11.30
CA ILE A 115 -4.38 -8.62 10.87
C ILE A 115 -5.48 -7.90 10.08
N PHE A 116 -6.32 -8.61 9.33
CA PHE A 116 -7.41 -7.98 8.60
C PHE A 116 -8.50 -7.44 9.53
N GLN A 117 -8.66 -8.00 10.74
CA GLN A 117 -9.57 -7.45 11.75
C GLN A 117 -9.12 -6.06 12.22
N LEU A 118 -7.82 -5.79 12.23
CA LEU A 118 -7.28 -4.46 12.56
C LEU A 118 -7.53 -3.43 11.46
N LEU A 119 -7.72 -3.87 10.21
CA LEU A 119 -8.01 -3.00 9.07
C LEU A 119 -9.51 -2.76 8.88
N ILE A 120 -10.34 -3.70 9.33
CA ILE A 120 -11.80 -3.59 9.32
C ILE A 120 -12.22 -2.81 10.56
N ASP A 121 -12.52 -1.53 10.37
CA ASP A 121 -13.02 -0.69 11.46
C ASP A 121 -14.45 -1.10 11.86
N GLN A 122 -14.54 -1.95 12.89
CA GLN A 122 -15.79 -2.50 13.40
C GLN A 122 -16.75 -1.43 13.95
N ASN A 123 -16.27 -0.22 14.21
CA ASN A 123 -17.14 0.87 14.63
C ASN A 123 -18.12 1.27 13.50
N TYR A 124 -17.74 1.14 12.23
CA TYR A 124 -18.70 1.38 11.14
C TYR A 124 -19.89 0.42 11.24
N ASP A 125 -19.67 -0.86 11.51
CA ASP A 125 -20.79 -1.81 11.69
C ASP A 125 -21.68 -1.41 12.86
N LYS A 126 -21.07 -0.96 13.97
CA LYS A 126 -21.83 -0.46 15.13
C LYS A 126 -22.70 0.74 14.75
N TYR A 127 -22.11 1.77 14.13
CA TYR A 127 -22.84 2.98 13.75
C TYR A 127 -23.91 2.70 12.70
N PHE A 128 -23.63 1.94 11.65
CA PHE A 128 -24.65 1.54 10.67
C PHE A 128 -25.81 0.79 11.35
N ASN A 129 -25.54 -0.14 12.27
CA ASN A 129 -26.59 -0.85 12.98
C ASN A 129 -27.40 0.05 13.92
N GLU A 130 -26.76 0.99 14.62
CA GLU A 130 -27.44 1.97 15.47
C GLU A 130 -28.34 2.89 14.63
N THR A 131 -27.81 3.45 13.54
CA THR A 131 -28.56 4.26 12.58
C THR A 131 -29.77 3.50 12.02
N SER A 132 -29.56 2.27 11.54
CA SER A 132 -30.66 1.45 10.99
C SER A 132 -31.71 1.08 12.02
N LYS A 133 -31.37 1.01 13.31
CA LYS A 133 -32.34 0.74 14.39
C LYS A 133 -33.18 1.96 14.75
N VAL A 134 -32.58 3.16 14.67
CA VAL A 134 -33.29 4.42 14.93
C VAL A 134 -34.32 4.65 13.83
N LEU A 135 -33.90 4.50 12.58
CA LEU A 135 -34.78 4.62 11.42
C LEU A 135 -35.83 3.49 11.41
N CYS A 136 -37.08 3.83 11.11
CA CYS A 136 -38.21 2.88 11.13
C CYS A 136 -38.55 2.31 12.51
N SER A 137 -38.04 2.92 13.58
CA SER A 137 -38.46 2.62 14.95
C SER A 137 -39.85 3.20 15.25
N LYS A 138 -40.38 2.91 16.44
CA LYS A 138 -41.63 3.53 16.91
C LYS A 138 -41.48 5.05 17.12
N GLU A 139 -40.29 5.50 17.48
CA GLU A 139 -39.96 6.91 17.78
C GLU A 139 -39.63 7.69 16.51
N CYS A 140 -39.15 7.00 15.47
CA CYS A 140 -38.92 7.57 14.15
C CYS A 140 -39.55 6.68 13.05
N PRO A 141 -40.88 6.75 12.90
CA PRO A 141 -41.58 5.91 11.93
C PRO A 141 -41.15 6.28 10.51
N CYS A 142 -40.82 5.25 9.74
CA CYS A 142 -40.60 5.32 8.31
C CYS A 142 -41.69 4.48 7.61
N LYS A 143 -42.02 4.78 6.35
CA LYS A 143 -42.83 3.88 5.52
C LYS A 143 -41.95 3.17 4.50
N TRP A 144 -41.32 2.07 4.94
CA TRP A 144 -40.72 1.08 4.06
C TRP A 144 -41.66 -0.12 3.95
N ASN A 145 -42.19 -0.38 2.76
CA ASN A 145 -42.96 -1.60 2.50
C ASN A 145 -42.14 -2.51 1.58
N ASN A 146 -41.72 -3.67 2.11
CA ASN A 146 -40.99 -4.72 1.38
C ASN A 146 -41.75 -5.27 0.15
N LYS A 147 -43.04 -4.89 -0.02
CA LYS A 147 -43.91 -5.27 -1.14
C LYS A 147 -44.08 -4.19 -2.21
N THR A 148 -43.44 -3.03 -2.06
CA THR A 148 -43.53 -2.00 -3.11
C THR A 148 -42.69 -2.44 -4.29
N ASP A 149 -43.33 -2.67 -5.44
CA ASP A 149 -42.63 -2.87 -6.70
C ASP A 149 -41.69 -1.68 -6.91
N VAL A 150 -40.38 -1.94 -6.81
CA VAL A 150 -39.35 -0.93 -7.03
C VAL A 150 -39.42 -0.56 -8.51
N TYR A 151 -40.21 0.46 -8.84
CA TYR A 151 -40.25 1.04 -10.17
C TYR A 151 -38.91 1.75 -10.41
N TYR A 152 -38.01 1.07 -11.11
CA TYR A 152 -36.78 1.67 -11.60
C TYR A 152 -37.13 2.60 -12.77
N ASP A 153 -37.29 3.90 -12.52
CA ASP A 153 -37.13 4.87 -13.60
C ASP A 153 -35.62 4.98 -13.91
N PHE A 154 -35.20 4.37 -15.01
CA PHE A 154 -33.82 4.37 -15.50
C PHE A 154 -33.27 5.79 -15.77
N LYS A 155 -34.12 6.82 -15.88
CA LYS A 155 -33.67 8.21 -16.05
C LYS A 155 -33.39 8.95 -14.73
N HIS A 156 -34.02 8.56 -13.63
CA HIS A 156 -33.95 9.35 -12.39
C HIS A 156 -33.56 8.57 -11.12
N LYS A 157 -33.56 7.22 -11.09
CA LYS A 157 -33.12 6.41 -9.94
C LYS A 157 -33.72 6.80 -8.57
N PHE A 158 -34.98 7.25 -8.52
CA PHE A 158 -35.69 7.47 -7.25
C PHE A 158 -36.93 6.59 -7.18
N ILE A 159 -37.21 6.02 -6.02
CA ILE A 159 -38.51 5.47 -5.64
C ILE A 159 -39.43 6.66 -5.39
N ILE A 160 -40.41 6.88 -6.26
CA ILE A 160 -41.48 7.85 -5.99
C ILE A 160 -42.52 7.14 -5.12
N ASN A 161 -42.29 7.10 -3.81
CA ASN A 161 -43.35 6.73 -2.89
C ASN A 161 -43.78 7.95 -2.07
N LYS A 162 -45.06 8.25 -2.13
CA LYS A 162 -45.68 9.43 -1.53
C LYS A 162 -46.03 9.07 -0.08
N TYR A 163 -45.10 9.27 0.85
CA TYR A 163 -45.32 8.89 2.26
C TYR A 163 -44.93 9.98 3.26
N ASP A 164 -45.75 10.08 4.31
CA ASP A 164 -45.45 10.74 5.59
C ASP A 164 -44.54 9.84 6.43
N GLY A 165 -43.43 10.39 6.94
CA GLY A 165 -42.43 9.71 7.79
C GLY A 165 -40.99 10.15 7.50
N ALA A 166 -40.03 9.72 8.32
CA ALA A 166 -38.62 10.04 8.13
C ALA A 166 -38.01 9.27 6.96
N LYS A 167 -37.23 9.96 6.13
CA LYS A 167 -36.54 9.40 4.97
C LYS A 167 -35.11 8.97 5.25
N SER A 168 -34.54 9.44 6.34
CA SER A 168 -33.19 9.11 6.81
C SER A 168 -33.15 9.20 8.32
N ALA A 169 -32.17 8.55 8.97
CA ALA A 169 -32.01 8.68 10.41
C ALA A 169 -31.74 10.13 10.86
N GLN A 170 -31.24 10.99 9.98
CA GLN A 170 -30.98 12.40 10.27
C GLN A 170 -32.25 13.21 10.49
N GLU A 171 -33.37 12.78 9.91
CA GLU A 171 -34.68 13.41 10.10
C GLU A 171 -35.37 12.94 11.40
N CYS A 172 -34.80 11.96 12.10
CA CYS A 172 -35.34 11.46 13.35
C CYS A 172 -35.07 12.43 14.52
N PRO A 173 -36.03 12.58 15.46
CA PRO A 173 -35.80 13.34 16.69
C PRO A 173 -34.57 12.83 17.45
N ASP A 174 -33.81 13.76 18.03
CA ASP A 174 -32.64 13.51 18.89
C ASP A 174 -31.47 12.70 18.29
N TYR A 175 -31.55 12.22 17.05
CA TYR A 175 -30.48 11.44 16.42
C TYR A 175 -29.16 12.21 16.31
N LEU A 176 -29.26 13.51 16.00
CA LEU A 176 -28.10 14.40 15.88
C LEU A 176 -27.76 15.16 17.17
N SER A 177 -28.53 14.99 18.25
CA SER A 177 -28.45 15.83 19.47
C SER A 177 -27.11 15.74 20.21
N ASP A 178 -26.38 14.63 20.04
CA ASP A 178 -25.09 14.32 20.67
C ASP A 178 -23.91 14.41 19.69
N THR A 179 -24.16 14.63 18.40
CA THR A 179 -23.11 14.63 17.36
C THR A 179 -22.12 15.77 17.54
N ASP A 180 -22.59 16.95 17.96
CA ASP A 180 -21.74 18.12 18.22
C ASP A 180 -20.78 17.90 19.40
N LYS A 181 -21.11 16.96 20.30
CA LYS A 181 -20.29 16.58 21.46
C LYS A 181 -19.36 15.40 21.16
N ASN A 182 -19.58 14.68 20.06
CA ASN A 182 -18.81 13.51 19.67
C ASN A 182 -18.30 13.65 18.23
N GLN A 183 -17.17 14.34 18.07
CA GLN A 183 -16.50 14.54 16.77
C GLN A 183 -16.22 13.23 16.02
N GLN A 184 -16.00 12.13 16.74
CA GLN A 184 -15.76 10.84 16.11
C GLN A 184 -17.04 10.29 15.47
N LYS A 185 -18.18 10.36 16.16
CA LYS A 185 -19.50 10.02 15.61
C LYS A 185 -19.81 10.85 14.38
N LEU A 186 -19.54 12.16 14.41
CA LEU A 186 -19.73 13.05 13.28
C LEU A 186 -18.92 12.61 12.04
N SER A 187 -17.65 12.26 12.23
CA SER A 187 -16.79 11.74 11.15
C SER A 187 -17.35 10.47 10.54
N TYR A 188 -17.79 9.51 11.37
CA TYR A 188 -18.38 8.27 10.88
C TYR A 188 -19.66 8.53 10.07
N LEU A 189 -20.51 9.44 10.53
CA LEU A 189 -21.73 9.80 9.79
C LEU A 189 -21.43 10.38 8.42
N TYR A 190 -20.48 11.30 8.30
CA TYR A 190 -20.08 11.85 7.00
C TYR A 190 -19.57 10.76 6.05
N ASP A 191 -18.74 9.86 6.55
CA ASP A 191 -18.23 8.74 5.75
C ASP A 191 -19.35 7.78 5.34
N MET A 192 -20.29 7.48 6.25
CA MET A 192 -21.44 6.62 5.96
C MET A 192 -22.34 7.22 4.89
N ILE A 193 -22.63 8.53 4.95
CA ILE A 193 -23.38 9.26 3.90
C ILE A 193 -22.66 9.10 2.57
N ASN A 194 -21.36 9.40 2.53
CA ASN A 194 -20.57 9.32 1.31
C ASN A 194 -20.58 7.91 0.73
N LEU A 195 -20.48 6.88 1.56
CA LEU A 195 -20.54 5.49 1.13
C LEU A 195 -21.92 5.12 0.59
N GLU A 196 -23.01 5.49 1.28
CA GLU A 196 -24.37 5.20 0.82
C GLU A 196 -24.69 5.86 -0.54
N LEU A 197 -24.10 7.03 -0.85
CA LEU A 197 -24.20 7.66 -2.19
C LEU A 197 -23.64 6.78 -3.33
N TYR A 198 -22.76 5.82 -3.02
CA TYR A 198 -22.28 4.80 -3.96
C TYR A 198 -23.18 3.54 -4.02
N GLY A 199 -24.37 3.58 -3.41
CA GLY A 199 -25.37 2.52 -3.52
C GLY A 199 -25.15 1.31 -2.61
N CYS A 200 -24.48 1.51 -1.47
CA CYS A 200 -24.29 0.48 -0.46
C CYS A 200 -25.07 0.78 0.82
N SER A 201 -25.22 -0.23 1.69
CA SER A 201 -25.77 -0.05 3.04
C SER A 201 -25.13 -1.04 4.00
N GLY A 202 -25.01 -0.63 5.27
CA GLY A 202 -24.28 -1.40 6.29
C GLY A 202 -22.81 -1.59 5.94
N TYR A 203 -21.93 -1.81 6.92
CA TYR A 203 -20.50 -1.90 6.61
C TYR A 203 -20.14 -3.30 6.11
N CYS A 204 -20.16 -4.31 6.98
CA CYS A 204 -19.84 -5.69 6.61
C CYS A 204 -21.07 -6.49 6.17
N LYS A 205 -22.24 -6.18 6.75
CA LYS A 205 -23.52 -6.80 6.40
C LYS A 205 -24.39 -5.79 5.66
N LYS A 206 -24.89 -6.19 4.49
CA LYS A 206 -25.80 -5.37 3.71
C LYS A 206 -27.14 -5.22 4.44
N GLN A 207 -27.63 -3.99 4.53
CA GLN A 207 -28.97 -3.69 5.05
C GLN A 207 -29.99 -3.58 3.90
N ASP A 208 -31.27 -3.78 4.18
CA ASP A 208 -32.31 -3.70 3.14
C ASP A 208 -32.66 -2.27 2.73
N ILE A 209 -32.28 -1.28 3.54
CA ILE A 209 -32.54 0.15 3.32
C ILE A 209 -31.26 0.98 3.48
N TYR A 210 -31.26 2.16 2.87
CA TYR A 210 -30.31 3.22 3.21
C TYR A 210 -30.69 3.81 4.57
N SER A 211 -29.71 4.04 5.42
CA SER A 211 -29.94 4.38 6.83
C SER A 211 -29.64 5.84 7.14
N VAL A 212 -28.65 6.42 6.44
CA VAL A 212 -28.21 7.81 6.65
C VAL A 212 -28.61 8.71 5.50
N THR A 213 -28.77 8.16 4.31
CA THR A 213 -29.29 8.82 3.10
C THR A 213 -30.76 8.48 2.89
N ASP A 214 -31.35 8.97 1.80
CA ASP A 214 -32.77 8.79 1.50
C ASP A 214 -33.11 7.31 1.22
N ILE A 215 -34.00 6.72 2.03
CA ILE A 215 -34.57 5.38 1.81
C ILE A 215 -35.22 5.22 0.43
N ASN A 216 -35.63 6.33 -0.19
CA ASN A 216 -36.25 6.35 -1.51
C ASN A 216 -35.22 6.22 -2.64
N HIS A 217 -33.91 6.16 -2.39
CA HIS A 217 -32.90 5.91 -3.44
C HIS A 217 -32.94 4.49 -4.05
N GLY A 218 -33.80 3.61 -3.56
CA GLY A 218 -33.87 2.23 -4.03
C GLY A 218 -33.40 1.22 -2.98
N LYS A 219 -33.32 -0.05 -3.38
CA LYS A 219 -32.70 -1.09 -2.55
C LYS A 219 -31.18 -1.01 -2.68
N PRO A 220 -30.42 -0.98 -1.57
CA PRO A 220 -28.96 -1.06 -1.62
C PRO A 220 -28.47 -2.32 -2.33
N GLN A 221 -27.44 -2.16 -3.16
CA GLN A 221 -26.93 -3.25 -3.99
C GLN A 221 -25.88 -4.07 -3.25
N ARG A 222 -25.02 -3.41 -2.46
CA ARG A 222 -23.82 -4.00 -1.83
C ARG A 222 -23.69 -3.56 -0.38
N ASN A 223 -22.81 -4.25 0.36
CA ASN A 223 -22.34 -3.72 1.65
C ASN A 223 -21.29 -2.61 1.40
N CYS A 224 -21.14 -1.70 2.34
CA CYS A 224 -20.26 -0.54 2.19
C CYS A 224 -18.78 -0.87 2.35
N PHE A 225 -18.42 -2.01 2.94
CA PHE A 225 -17.05 -2.48 2.99
C PHE A 225 -16.47 -2.77 1.59
N ASP A 226 -17.26 -3.39 0.70
CA ASP A 226 -16.82 -3.69 -0.66
C ASP A 226 -16.62 -2.40 -1.48
N ILE A 227 -17.52 -1.43 -1.36
CA ILE A 227 -17.38 -0.11 -2.00
C ILE A 227 -16.15 0.62 -1.44
N HIS A 228 -16.00 0.65 -0.12
CA HIS A 228 -14.86 1.28 0.54
C HIS A 228 -13.53 0.69 0.03
N ARG A 229 -13.43 -0.64 -0.07
CA ARG A 229 -12.25 -1.31 -0.65
C ARG A 229 -12.03 -0.98 -2.12
N GLN A 230 -13.10 -0.89 -2.91
CA GLN A 230 -13.00 -0.51 -4.32
C GLN A 230 -12.46 0.92 -4.47
N LEU A 231 -12.96 1.87 -3.67
CA LEU A 231 -12.47 3.27 -3.66
C LEU A 231 -11.01 3.35 -3.20
N GLN A 232 -10.63 2.57 -2.18
CA GLN A 232 -9.24 2.43 -1.76
C GLN A 232 -8.37 1.87 -2.89
N MET A 233 -8.83 0.84 -3.60
CA MET A 233 -8.07 0.23 -4.69
C MET A 233 -7.79 1.24 -5.82
N GLU A 234 -8.77 2.05 -6.21
CA GLU A 234 -8.58 3.10 -7.21
C GLU A 234 -7.63 4.20 -6.71
N THR A 235 -7.76 4.61 -5.45
CA THR A 235 -6.88 5.62 -4.83
C THR A 235 -5.42 5.14 -4.78
N TYR A 236 -5.20 3.86 -4.48
CA TYR A 236 -3.86 3.28 -4.35
C TYR A 236 -3.33 2.66 -5.64
N LYS A 237 -4.00 2.82 -6.79
CA LYS A 237 -3.63 2.20 -8.07
C LYS A 237 -2.18 2.49 -8.50
N LEU A 238 -1.72 3.72 -8.30
CA LEU A 238 -0.33 4.11 -8.58
C LEU A 238 0.66 3.44 -7.62
N LEU A 239 0.29 3.30 -6.35
CA LEU A 239 1.08 2.59 -5.34
C LEU A 239 1.20 1.10 -5.70
N PHE A 240 0.11 0.47 -6.17
CA PHE A 240 0.13 -0.89 -6.69
C PHE A 240 1.07 -1.06 -7.88
N PHE A 241 1.07 -0.10 -8.81
CA PHE A 241 1.97 -0.12 -9.96
C PHE A 241 3.43 -0.01 -9.52
N GLY A 242 3.75 0.89 -8.59
CA GLY A 242 5.10 1.04 -8.06
C GLY A 242 5.59 -0.15 -7.22
N ILE A 243 4.74 -0.77 -6.40
CA ILE A 243 5.10 -2.01 -5.68
C ILE A 243 5.45 -3.13 -6.66
N LYS A 244 4.78 -3.19 -7.82
CA LYS A 244 5.06 -4.19 -8.86
C LYS A 244 6.37 -3.92 -9.61
N SER A 245 6.81 -2.67 -9.74
CA SER A 245 8.04 -2.32 -10.45
C SER A 245 9.30 -2.45 -9.59
N ILE A 246 9.23 -2.26 -8.27
CA ILE A 246 10.42 -2.36 -7.38
C ILE A 246 11.19 -3.68 -7.55
N PRO A 247 10.56 -4.88 -7.56
CA PRO A 247 11.30 -6.12 -7.75
C PRO A 247 12.08 -6.16 -9.06
N ILE A 248 11.50 -5.61 -10.14
CA ILE A 248 12.16 -5.52 -11.46
C ILE A 248 13.38 -4.60 -11.35
N THR A 249 13.23 -3.44 -10.70
CA THR A 249 14.33 -2.51 -10.45
C THR A 249 15.45 -3.15 -9.62
N LEU A 250 15.11 -3.90 -8.57
CA LEU A 250 16.10 -4.59 -7.73
C LEU A 250 16.81 -5.73 -8.47
N ILE A 251 16.09 -6.46 -9.33
CA ILE A 251 16.67 -7.49 -10.20
C ILE A 251 17.67 -6.88 -11.19
N ILE A 252 17.43 -5.66 -11.68
CA ILE A 252 18.38 -4.93 -12.55
C ILE A 252 19.56 -4.37 -11.74
N LEU A 253 19.32 -3.93 -10.50
CA LEU A 253 20.34 -3.36 -9.62
C LEU A 253 21.42 -4.38 -9.23
N ILE A 254 21.02 -5.63 -8.92
CA ILE A 254 21.92 -6.69 -8.44
C ILE A 254 23.06 -6.99 -9.45
N PRO A 255 22.80 -7.28 -10.75
CA PRO A 255 23.83 -7.48 -11.76
C PRO A 255 24.74 -6.27 -11.95
N SER A 256 24.20 -5.06 -11.90
CA SER A 256 24.98 -3.81 -12.04
C SER A 256 25.97 -3.66 -10.89
N ILE A 257 25.53 -3.88 -9.65
CA ILE A 257 26.39 -3.89 -8.46
C ILE A 257 27.45 -5.00 -8.57
N CYS A 258 27.06 -6.23 -8.91
CA CYS A 258 27.98 -7.34 -9.11
C CYS A 258 29.05 -7.05 -10.19
N SER A 259 28.66 -6.41 -11.29
CA SER A 259 29.56 -6.07 -12.40
C SER A 259 30.59 -5.02 -12.00
N LEU A 260 30.18 -4.02 -11.21
CA LEU A 260 31.09 -3.01 -10.66
C LEU A 260 32.17 -3.64 -9.76
N PHE A 261 31.78 -4.58 -8.89
CA PHE A 261 32.72 -5.27 -7.99
C PHE A 261 33.63 -6.27 -8.71
N TYR A 262 33.10 -7.03 -9.68
CA TYR A 262 33.91 -7.99 -10.44
C TYR A 262 35.01 -7.27 -11.23
N LYS A 263 34.67 -6.17 -11.92
CA LYS A 263 35.66 -5.35 -12.65
C LYS A 263 36.69 -4.73 -11.71
N GLN A 264 36.29 -4.29 -10.53
CA GLN A 264 37.24 -3.75 -9.55
C GLN A 264 38.24 -4.80 -9.07
N LYS A 265 37.78 -6.01 -8.68
CA LYS A 265 38.68 -7.09 -8.26
C LYS A 265 39.66 -7.49 -9.37
N SER A 266 39.20 -7.45 -10.64
CA SER A 266 40.06 -7.68 -11.79
C SER A 266 41.16 -6.61 -11.93
N GLN A 267 40.81 -5.33 -11.77
CA GLN A 267 41.80 -4.22 -11.83
C GLN A 267 42.80 -4.29 -10.67
N GLU A 268 42.34 -4.59 -9.46
CA GLU A 268 43.22 -4.73 -8.29
C GLU A 268 44.20 -5.90 -8.45
N THR A 269 43.73 -7.03 -8.99
CA THR A 269 44.59 -8.19 -9.29
C THR A 269 45.61 -7.88 -10.39
N GLN A 270 45.27 -7.08 -11.40
CA GLN A 270 46.20 -6.64 -12.44
C GLN A 270 47.28 -5.72 -11.87
N ASN A 271 46.89 -4.70 -11.10
CA ASN A 271 47.84 -3.76 -10.49
C ASN A 271 48.82 -4.46 -9.53
N ILE A 272 48.36 -5.44 -8.76
CA ILE A 272 49.22 -6.24 -7.87
C ILE A 272 50.23 -7.06 -8.68
N LYS A 273 49.81 -7.66 -9.80
CA LYS A 273 50.71 -8.41 -10.69
C LYS A 273 51.75 -7.49 -11.32
N GLU A 274 51.35 -6.34 -11.85
CA GLU A 274 52.27 -5.35 -12.43
C GLU A 274 53.29 -4.87 -11.39
N GLN A 275 52.87 -4.63 -10.15
CA GLN A 275 53.80 -4.28 -9.06
C GLN A 275 54.77 -5.42 -8.69
N GLN A 276 54.31 -6.67 -8.73
CA GLN A 276 55.16 -7.84 -8.49
C GLN A 276 56.17 -8.04 -9.63
N ASP A 277 55.75 -7.85 -10.88
CA ASP A 277 56.60 -7.99 -12.06
C ASP A 277 57.66 -6.87 -12.12
N MET A 278 57.28 -5.62 -11.78
CA MET A 278 58.24 -4.53 -11.62
C MET A 278 59.27 -4.82 -10.51
N LYS A 279 58.87 -5.36 -9.36
CA LYS A 279 59.81 -5.74 -8.28
C LYS A 279 60.76 -6.86 -8.70
N LYS A 280 60.28 -7.86 -9.45
CA LYS A 280 61.14 -8.93 -9.99
C LYS A 280 62.15 -8.39 -11.00
N GLY A 281 61.74 -7.50 -11.90
CA GLY A 281 62.65 -6.86 -12.86
C GLY A 281 63.77 -6.05 -12.20
N ILE A 282 63.45 -5.28 -11.14
CA ILE A 282 64.44 -4.52 -10.38
C ILE A 282 65.46 -5.44 -9.69
N ASN A 283 65.00 -6.55 -9.09
CA ASN A 283 65.90 -7.50 -8.42
C ASN A 283 66.79 -8.26 -9.40
N ALA A 284 66.29 -8.62 -10.58
CA ALA A 284 67.08 -9.26 -11.63
C ALA A 284 68.19 -8.33 -12.19
N ASN A 285 67.90 -7.04 -12.32
CA ASN A 285 68.92 -6.04 -12.71
C ASN A 285 69.97 -5.84 -11.61
N LYS A 286 69.58 -5.87 -10.32
CA LYS A 286 70.56 -5.81 -9.22
C LYS A 286 71.51 -7.00 -9.21
N SER A 287 71.04 -8.22 -9.52
CA SER A 287 71.93 -9.38 -9.62
C SER A 287 72.90 -9.29 -10.80
N LEU A 288 72.49 -8.72 -11.94
CA LEU A 288 73.35 -8.50 -13.10
C LEU A 288 74.47 -7.46 -12.86
N ILE A 289 74.25 -6.50 -11.97
CA ILE A 289 75.24 -5.47 -11.62
C ILE A 289 76.23 -5.96 -10.55
N CYS A 290 75.89 -7.01 -9.80
CA CYS A 290 76.74 -7.59 -8.76
C CYS A 290 77.46 -8.88 -9.19
N SER A 291 77.37 -9.25 -10.47
CA SER A 291 78.08 -10.39 -11.10
C SER A 291 79.25 -9.88 -11.93
#